data_AF-A0A2P8NHU8-F1
#
_entry.id   AF-A0A2P8NHU8-F1
#
_cell.length_a   1.000
_cell.length_b   1.000
_cell.length_c   1.000
_cell.angle_alpha   90.00
_cell.angle_beta   90.00
_cell.angle_gamma   90.00
#
_symmetry.space_group_name_H-M   'P 1'
#
loop_
_entity.id
_entity.type
_entity.pdbx_description
1 polymer ?
#
loop_
_entity_poly.entity_id
_entity_poly.type
_entity_poly.pdbx_seq_one_letter_code
_entity_poly.pdbx_strand_id
1 'polypeptide(L)'
;MDDHFCPGCGKVQRAFARYPWYFCRDCLATAEDGTGRRLVFGNASLSGGLTWGFADDPSRYDDRAILVICLIRKRRVVVHEARFGGVVAEPFNSVVLPPRDAKHHVDLSRPQPDPAVGERLKKAGGTI
;
A
#
# COMPACT_ATOMS: atom_id res chain seq x y z
N MET A 1 -13.74 10.22 -25.35
CA MET A 1 -12.75 9.66 -24.40
C MET A 1 -13.26 10.04 -23.04
N ASP A 2 -13.58 9.08 -22.20
CA ASP A 2 -14.04 9.40 -20.85
C ASP A 2 -12.86 9.99 -20.07
N ASP A 3 -13.05 11.18 -19.52
CA ASP A 3 -12.05 11.82 -18.67
C ASP A 3 -11.97 11.04 -17.36
N HIS A 4 -10.76 10.62 -16.98
CA HIS A 4 -10.52 10.08 -15.65
C HIS A 4 -10.13 11.20 -14.70
N PHE A 5 -10.71 11.20 -13.51
CA PHE A 5 -10.39 12.14 -12.45
C PHE A 5 -9.83 11.38 -11.25
N CYS A 6 -8.66 11.81 -10.76
CA CYS A 6 -8.06 11.22 -9.57
C CYS A 6 -9.06 11.24 -8.40
N PRO A 7 -9.43 10.09 -7.80
CA PRO A 7 -10.35 10.07 -6.66
C PRO A 7 -9.80 10.83 -5.44
N GLY A 8 -8.47 10.97 -5.39
CA GLY A 8 -7.71 11.74 -4.42
C GLY A 8 -8.02 13.23 -4.40
N CYS A 9 -7.80 13.88 -5.54
CA CYS A 9 -7.73 15.34 -5.64
C CYS A 9 -8.56 15.94 -6.79
N GLY A 10 -9.24 15.11 -7.59
CA GLY A 10 -10.02 15.56 -8.75
C GLY A 10 -9.19 16.02 -9.95
N LYS A 11 -7.86 15.87 -9.93
CA LYS A 11 -7.00 16.21 -11.07
C LYS A 11 -7.37 15.33 -12.27
N VAL A 12 -7.50 15.94 -13.45
CA VAL A 12 -7.68 15.22 -14.72
C VAL A 12 -6.47 14.34 -14.99
N GLN A 13 -6.72 13.11 -15.42
CA GLN A 13 -5.74 12.06 -15.65
C GLN A 13 -6.06 11.33 -16.96
N ARG A 14 -5.05 10.66 -17.53
CA ARG A 14 -5.29 9.78 -18.68
C ARG A 14 -6.15 8.60 -18.23
N ALA A 15 -7.24 8.32 -18.93
CA ALA A 15 -8.04 7.14 -18.65
C ALA A 15 -7.30 5.85 -19.02
N PHE A 16 -7.38 4.86 -18.12
CA PHE A 16 -6.89 3.51 -18.35
C PHE A 16 -8.03 2.53 -18.05
N ALA A 17 -8.56 1.87 -19.07
CA ALA A 17 -9.69 0.95 -18.91
C ALA A 17 -9.45 -0.16 -17.86
N ARG A 18 -8.18 -0.51 -17.63
CA ARG A 18 -7.76 -1.53 -16.66
C ARG A 18 -7.76 -1.03 -15.21
N TYR A 19 -7.62 0.28 -15.01
CA TYR A 19 -7.56 0.95 -13.72
C TYR A 19 -8.47 2.19 -13.75
N PRO A 20 -9.80 1.99 -13.82
CA PRO A 20 -10.73 3.08 -14.07
C PRO A 20 -10.80 4.09 -12.90
N TRP A 21 -10.25 3.75 -11.73
CA TRP A 21 -10.34 4.58 -10.52
C TRP A 21 -8.98 4.88 -9.90
N TYR A 22 -7.89 4.86 -10.68
CA TYR A 22 -6.57 5.00 -10.09
C TYR A 22 -6.29 6.40 -9.51
N PHE A 23 -5.53 6.46 -8.42
CA PHE A 23 -5.02 7.70 -7.85
C PHE A 23 -3.82 8.22 -8.66
N CYS A 24 -3.73 9.54 -8.83
CA CYS A 24 -2.56 10.16 -9.45
C CYS A 24 -1.30 9.98 -8.59
N ARG A 25 -0.12 10.13 -9.22
CA ARG A 25 1.19 10.00 -8.55
C ARG A 25 1.35 10.95 -7.36
N ASP A 26 0.84 12.18 -7.47
CA ASP A 26 0.91 13.18 -6.40
C ASP A 26 0.14 12.72 -5.16
N CYS A 27 -1.03 12.09 -5.34
CA CYS A 27 -1.79 11.51 -4.23
C CYS A 27 -1.11 10.26 -3.68
N LEU A 28 -0.57 9.38 -4.53
CA LEU A 28 0.18 8.20 -4.08
C LEU A 28 1.40 8.58 -3.23
N ALA A 29 2.11 9.66 -3.60
CA ALA A 29 3.22 10.19 -2.81
C ALA A 29 2.80 10.72 -1.42
N THR A 30 1.49 10.86 -1.18
CA THR A 30 0.93 11.22 0.14
C THR A 30 0.39 10.05 0.94
N ALA A 31 0.61 8.81 0.48
CA ALA A 31 0.17 7.63 1.19
C ALA A 31 0.78 7.53 2.60
N GLU A 32 -0.03 7.14 3.57
CA GLU A 32 0.35 7.02 4.97
C GLU A 32 -0.23 5.75 5.60
N ASP A 33 0.38 5.29 6.68
CA ASP A 33 -0.19 4.25 7.54
C ASP A 33 -1.29 4.82 8.46
N GLY A 34 -1.89 3.95 9.28
CA GLY A 34 -2.93 4.32 10.25
C GLY A 34 -2.47 5.27 11.35
N THR A 35 -1.16 5.50 11.49
CA THR A 35 -0.55 6.43 12.44
C THR A 35 -0.13 7.75 11.79
N GLY A 36 -0.20 7.85 10.45
CA GLY A 36 0.21 9.02 9.68
C GLY A 36 1.66 8.99 9.19
N ARG A 37 2.37 7.86 9.33
CA ARG A 37 3.75 7.72 8.81
C ARG A 37 3.73 7.56 7.30
N ARG A 38 4.60 8.30 6.61
CA ARG A 38 4.65 8.35 5.15
C ARG A 38 5.20 7.04 4.56
N LEU A 39 4.52 6.54 3.52
CA LEU A 39 4.91 5.35 2.78
C LEU A 39 5.52 5.71 1.42
N VAL A 40 6.44 4.87 0.94
CA VAL A 40 6.98 4.90 -0.42
C VAL A 40 6.73 3.57 -1.10
N PHE A 41 6.55 3.59 -2.41
CA PHE A 41 6.26 2.40 -3.21
C PHE A 41 7.11 2.36 -4.49
N GLY A 42 7.38 1.16 -4.97
CA GLY A 42 8.09 0.93 -6.22
C GLY A 42 7.92 -0.50 -6.72
N ASN A 43 8.69 -0.85 -7.74
CA ASN A 43 8.83 -2.24 -8.17
C ASN A 43 10.00 -2.91 -7.47
N ALA A 44 9.81 -4.15 -7.04
CA ALA A 44 10.85 -4.92 -6.34
C ALA A 44 12.02 -5.29 -7.27
N SER A 45 11.76 -5.47 -8.57
CA SER A 45 12.77 -5.88 -9.56
C SER A 45 12.41 -5.42 -10.97
N LEU A 46 13.33 -5.61 -11.92
CA LEU A 46 13.09 -5.41 -13.36
C LEU A 46 11.99 -6.33 -13.92
N SER A 47 11.82 -7.51 -13.33
CA SER A 47 10.77 -8.46 -13.70
C SER A 47 9.42 -8.18 -13.04
N GLY A 48 9.33 -7.16 -12.20
CA GLY A 48 8.13 -6.81 -11.45
C GLY A 48 8.23 -7.05 -9.95
N GLY A 49 7.07 -7.22 -9.33
CA GLY A 49 6.86 -7.24 -7.88
C GLY A 49 6.59 -5.85 -7.32
N LEU A 50 5.90 -5.79 -6.18
CA LEU A 50 5.65 -4.57 -5.43
C LEU A 50 6.65 -4.50 -4.27
N THR A 51 7.29 -3.34 -4.12
CA THR A 51 8.01 -3.01 -2.88
C THR A 51 7.41 -1.78 -2.22
N TRP A 52 7.44 -1.77 -0.89
CA TRP A 52 7.05 -0.62 -0.09
C TRP A 52 7.98 -0.43 1.11
N GLY A 53 8.04 0.78 1.64
CA GLY A 53 8.78 1.09 2.87
C GLY A 53 8.27 2.39 3.50
N PHE A 54 8.86 2.76 4.64
CA PHE A 54 8.60 4.07 5.24
C PHE A 54 9.57 5.12 4.71
N ALA A 55 9.07 6.31 4.42
CA ALA A 55 9.91 7.39 3.88
C ALA A 55 10.97 7.88 4.89
N ASP A 56 10.70 7.74 6.18
CA ASP A 56 11.60 8.09 7.28
C ASP A 56 12.63 6.99 7.62
N ASP A 57 12.47 5.78 7.06
CA ASP A 57 13.36 4.64 7.25
C ASP A 57 13.62 3.91 5.91
N PRO A 58 14.45 4.50 5.03
CA PRO A 58 14.72 3.96 3.70
C PRO A 58 15.47 2.63 3.71
N SER A 59 16.01 2.22 4.87
CA SER A 59 16.70 0.94 5.03
C SER A 59 15.75 -0.25 5.21
N ARG A 60 14.49 0.03 5.57
CA ARG A 60 13.46 -0.98 5.83
C ARG A 60 12.38 -0.94 4.75
N TYR A 61 12.56 -1.79 3.74
CA TYR A 61 11.56 -2.04 2.72
C TYR A 61 11.16 -3.53 2.72
N ASP A 62 9.93 -3.79 2.30
CA ASP A 62 9.40 -5.13 2.00
C ASP A 62 9.26 -5.23 0.49
N ASP A 63 9.92 -6.21 -0.12
CA ASP A 63 9.93 -6.49 -1.56
C ASP A 63 9.07 -7.69 -1.95
N ARG A 64 8.37 -8.29 -0.98
CA ARG A 64 7.54 -9.48 -1.17
C ARG A 64 6.06 -9.17 -1.18
N ALA A 65 5.66 -7.95 -0.85
CA ALA A 65 4.28 -7.54 -0.81
C ALA A 65 3.59 -7.80 -2.17
N ILE A 66 2.38 -8.33 -2.13
CA ILE A 66 1.50 -8.43 -3.30
C ILE A 66 0.57 -7.22 -3.35
N LEU A 67 0.16 -6.76 -2.16
CA LEU A 67 -0.83 -5.71 -1.99
C LEU A 67 -0.61 -5.02 -0.65
N VAL A 68 -0.72 -3.69 -0.65
CA VAL A 68 -0.64 -2.85 0.55
C VAL A 68 -1.91 -2.01 0.69
N ILE A 69 -2.62 -2.15 1.81
CA ILE A 69 -3.74 -1.28 2.16
C ILE A 69 -3.18 -0.14 3.02
N CYS A 70 -3.37 1.09 2.58
CA CYS A 70 -2.89 2.29 3.27
C CYS A 70 -3.96 3.38 3.25
N LEU A 71 -3.58 4.59 3.68
CA LEU A 71 -4.44 5.76 3.65
C LEU A 71 -3.92 6.80 2.67
N ILE A 72 -4.81 7.33 1.84
CA ILE A 72 -4.58 8.59 1.10
C ILE A 72 -5.70 9.54 1.49
N ARG A 73 -5.34 10.68 2.09
CA ARG A 73 -6.31 11.65 2.63
C ARG A 73 -7.34 10.97 3.56
N LYS A 74 -6.85 10.14 4.49
CA LYS A 74 -7.65 9.35 5.46
C LYS A 74 -8.64 8.34 4.85
N ARG A 75 -8.57 8.05 3.55
CA ARG A 75 -9.38 7.02 2.89
C ARG A 75 -8.55 5.78 2.65
N ARG A 76 -9.14 4.60 2.85
CA ARG A 76 -8.49 3.32 2.57
C ARG A 76 -8.27 3.17 1.06
N VAL A 77 -7.03 2.88 0.70
CA VAL A 77 -6.56 2.70 -0.66
C VAL A 77 -5.78 1.39 -0.73
N VAL A 78 -5.94 0.69 -1.84
CA VAL A 78 -5.20 -0.52 -2.15
C VAL A 78 -4.11 -0.15 -3.15
N VAL A 79 -2.86 -0.45 -2.81
CA VAL A 79 -1.68 -0.25 -3.66
C VAL A 79 -1.16 -1.62 -4.08
N HIS A 80 -0.97 -1.80 -5.38
CA HIS A 80 -0.46 -3.05 -5.95
C HIS A 80 0.36 -2.81 -7.22
N GLU A 81 1.02 -3.85 -7.69
CA GLU A 81 1.75 -3.80 -8.95
C GLU A 81 0.79 -3.57 -10.14
N ALA A 82 1.17 -2.65 -11.02
CA ALA A 82 0.49 -2.45 -12.29
C ALA A 82 0.94 -3.48 -13.34
N ARG A 83 0.04 -3.83 -14.27
CA ARG A 83 0.36 -4.75 -15.37
C ARG A 83 1.38 -4.10 -16.30
N PHE A 84 2.47 -4.81 -16.56
CA PHE A 84 3.65 -4.33 -17.31
C PHE A 84 4.56 -3.36 -16.54
N GLY A 85 4.56 -3.46 -15.21
CA GLY A 85 5.45 -2.68 -14.35
C GLY A 85 4.82 -1.36 -13.89
N GLY A 86 5.36 -0.82 -12.81
CA GLY A 86 4.81 0.32 -12.09
C GLY A 86 3.95 -0.09 -10.89
N VAL A 87 3.43 0.93 -10.20
CA VAL A 87 2.59 0.81 -9.02
C VAL A 87 1.29 1.54 -9.30
N VAL A 88 0.17 0.91 -8.97
CA VAL A 88 -1.16 1.50 -9.05
C VAL A 88 -1.80 1.53 -7.68
N ALA A 89 -2.56 2.59 -7.43
CA ALA A 89 -3.31 2.78 -6.20
C ALA A 89 -4.78 3.01 -6.58
N GLU A 90 -5.69 2.27 -5.97
CA GLU A 90 -7.13 2.30 -6.28
C GLU A 90 -7.96 2.30 -4.99
N PRO A 91 -9.22 2.79 -5.02
CA PRO A 91 -10.11 2.73 -3.87
C PRO A 91 -10.22 1.32 -3.29
N PHE A 92 -10.30 1.19 -1.96
CA PHE A 92 -10.32 -0.12 -1.32
C PHE A 92 -11.42 -1.08 -1.80
N ASN A 93 -12.55 -0.53 -2.26
CA ASN A 93 -13.70 -1.30 -2.76
C ASN A 93 -13.59 -1.72 -4.23
N SER A 94 -12.55 -1.29 -4.97
CA SER A 94 -12.37 -1.66 -6.37
C SER A 94 -11.64 -3.00 -6.57
N VAL A 95 -11.17 -3.62 -5.47
CA VAL A 95 -10.39 -4.87 -5.50
C VAL A 95 -11.06 -5.92 -4.62
N VAL A 96 -11.17 -7.15 -5.12
CA VAL A 96 -11.54 -8.30 -4.29
C VAL A 96 -10.33 -8.67 -3.43
N LEU A 97 -10.43 -8.40 -2.13
CA LEU A 97 -9.36 -8.70 -1.21
C LEU A 97 -9.35 -10.20 -0.89
N PRO A 98 -8.18 -10.83 -0.85
CA PRO A 98 -8.08 -12.17 -0.31
C PRO A 98 -8.27 -12.15 1.22
N PRO A 99 -8.36 -13.33 1.86
CA PRO A 99 -8.48 -13.45 3.31
C PRO A 99 -7.44 -12.61 4.06
N ARG A 100 -7.76 -12.18 5.29
CA ARG A 100 -6.90 -11.27 6.09
C ARG A 100 -5.50 -11.83 6.37
N ASP A 101 -5.36 -13.15 6.34
CA ASP A 101 -4.15 -13.93 6.56
C ASP A 101 -3.46 -14.32 5.24
N ALA A 102 -3.92 -13.80 4.11
CA ALA A 102 -3.27 -14.02 2.83
C ALA A 102 -1.82 -13.55 2.90
N LYS A 103 -0.91 -14.49 2.62
CA LYS A 103 0.52 -14.25 2.65
C LYS A 103 0.86 -13.05 1.76
N HIS A 104 1.70 -12.14 2.26
CA HIS A 104 2.16 -10.94 1.54
C HIS A 104 1.10 -9.85 1.27
N HIS A 105 -0.07 -9.91 1.93
CA HIS A 105 -1.02 -8.81 1.99
C HIS A 105 -0.78 -8.00 3.27
N VAL A 106 -0.51 -6.71 3.11
CA VAL A 106 -0.14 -5.83 4.23
C VAL A 106 -1.25 -4.81 4.45
N ASP A 107 -1.90 -4.81 5.62
CA ASP A 107 -2.88 -3.77 5.98
C ASP A 107 -2.28 -2.73 6.91
N LEU A 108 -1.73 -1.66 6.36
CA LEU A 108 -1.19 -0.53 7.12
C LEU A 108 -2.24 0.53 7.43
N SER A 109 -3.49 0.40 6.96
CA SER A 109 -4.54 1.40 7.20
C SER A 109 -5.03 1.43 8.63
N ARG A 110 -4.66 0.42 9.43
CA ARG A 110 -4.91 0.35 10.86
C ARG A 110 -3.58 0.52 11.60
N PRO A 111 -3.59 1.08 12.83
CA PRO A 111 -2.42 1.02 13.69
C PRO A 111 -1.99 -0.44 13.84
N GLN A 112 -0.79 -0.77 13.35
CA GLN A 112 -0.19 -2.07 13.59
C GLN A 112 0.34 -2.09 15.02
N PRO A 113 0.14 -3.17 15.79
CA PRO A 113 0.83 -3.33 17.05
C PRO A 113 2.34 -3.27 16.77
N ASP A 114 3.05 -2.48 17.56
CA ASP A 114 4.50 -2.31 17.42
C ASP A 114 5.17 -3.70 17.39
N PRO A 115 5.92 -4.07 16.33
CA PRO A 115 6.59 -5.36 16.25
C PRO A 115 7.53 -5.62 17.45
N ALA A 116 8.07 -4.55 18.08
CA ALA A 116 8.88 -4.67 19.29
C ALA A 116 8.07 -5.15 20.52
N VAL A 117 6.76 -4.89 20.57
CA VAL A 117 5.88 -5.36 21.67
C VAL A 117 5.62 -6.85 21.52
N GLY A 118 5.40 -7.34 20.29
CA GLY A 118 5.17 -8.77 20.02
C GLY A 118 6.37 -9.65 20.34
N GLU A 119 7.59 -9.15 20.11
CA GLU A 119 8.83 -9.88 20.37
C GLU A 119 9.19 -9.95 21.86
N ARG A 120 8.84 -8.91 22.64
CA ARG A 120 8.97 -8.90 24.11
C ARG A 120 8.02 -9.89 24.79
N LEU A 121 6.80 -10.05 24.28
CA LEU A 121 5.83 -11.02 24.80
C LEU A 121 6.24 -12.48 24.53
N LYS A 122 6.83 -12.76 23.37
CA LYS A 122 7.37 -14.10 23.06
C LYS A 122 8.54 -14.50 23.96
N LYS A 123 9.38 -13.54 24.38
CA LYS A 123 10.47 -13.79 25.35
C LYS A 123 9.99 -13.97 26.79
N ALA A 124 8.78 -13.50 27.13
CA ALA A 124 8.22 -13.63 28.47
C ALA A 124 7.38 -14.91 28.68
N GLY A 125 6.97 -15.59 27.61
CA GLY A 125 6.14 -16.80 27.67
C GLY A 125 6.92 -18.13 27.66
N GLY A 126 8.25 -18.10 27.72
CA GLY A 126 9.10 -19.29 27.71
C GLY A 126 9.72 -19.55 29.08
N THR A 127 8.92 -20.07 30.02
CA THR A 127 9.28 -20.97 31.15
C THR A 127 8.00 -21.17 31.96
N ILE A 128 7.41 -22.36 31.93
CA ILE A 128 7.43 -23.42 32.97
C ILE A 128 7.06 -24.73 32.26
#